data_AF-A0A6N8H932-F1
#
_entry.id   AF-A0A6N8H932-F1
#
_cell.length_a   1.000
_cell.length_b   1.000
_cell.length_c   1.000
_cell.angle_alpha   90.00
_cell.angle_beta   90.00
_cell.angle_gamma   90.00
#
_symmetry.space_group_name_H-M   'P 1'
#
loop_
_entity.id
_entity.type
_entity.pdbx_description
1 polymer ?
#
loop_
_entity_poly.entity_id
_entity_poly.type
_entity_poly.pdbx_seq_one_letter_code
_entity_poly.pdbx_strand_id
1 'polypeptide(L)'
;MQKFEALSADEQEKFIDYLLDPATYSGDLVAPGITRATTYDRTEKVASGADLGAARSTRYDAWGTSTVDILGIEILEYRIEVGYSVSGSTITTIYYNDAFVVKNLNPLVQTDTTSKSAYISGNVVHAKGTFYYKLGPIEGLSVQIGNIYGELLAYSDGDTSISYWRD
;
A
#
# COMPACT_ATOMS: atom_id res chain seq x y z
N MET A 1 0.96 -18.74 10.04
CA MET A 1 0.44 -19.99 10.63
C MET A 1 0.40 -19.94 12.15
N GLN A 2 1.50 -19.66 12.86
CA GLN A 2 1.48 -19.59 14.34
C GLN A 2 0.38 -18.69 14.94
N LYS A 3 0.08 -17.53 14.34
CA LYS A 3 -1.02 -16.67 14.82
C LYS A 3 -2.42 -17.29 14.66
N PHE A 4 -2.65 -18.06 13.60
CA PHE A 4 -3.94 -18.74 13.36
C PHE A 4 -4.10 -19.95 14.28
N GLU A 5 -3.03 -20.72 14.49
CA GLU A 5 -3.00 -21.85 15.42
C GLU A 5 -3.19 -21.41 16.88
N ALA A 6 -2.88 -20.14 17.20
CA ALA A 6 -3.10 -19.57 18.53
C ALA A 6 -4.54 -19.11 18.78
N LEU A 7 -5.40 -19.06 17.75
CA LEU A 7 -6.82 -18.75 17.89
C LEU A 7 -7.56 -19.96 18.50
N SER A 8 -8.64 -19.70 19.24
CA SER A 8 -9.57 -20.77 19.65
C SER A 8 -10.27 -21.39 18.44
N ALA A 9 -10.87 -22.58 18.60
CA ALA A 9 -11.56 -23.26 17.49
C ALA A 9 -12.66 -22.39 16.87
N ASP A 10 -13.46 -21.70 17.69
CA ASP A 10 -14.52 -20.80 17.24
C ASP A 10 -13.94 -19.58 16.47
N GLU A 11 -12.80 -19.05 16.91
CA GLU A 11 -12.10 -17.96 16.23
C GLU A 11 -11.45 -18.41 14.92
N GLN A 12 -11.00 -19.66 14.83
CA GLN A 12 -10.48 -20.25 13.60
C GLN A 12 -11.58 -20.39 12.55
N GLU A 13 -12.76 -20.91 12.93
CA GLU A 13 -13.91 -20.99 12.03
C GLU A 13 -14.32 -19.59 11.55
N LYS A 14 -14.44 -18.64 12.48
CA LYS A 14 -14.74 -17.24 12.17
C LYS A 14 -13.69 -16.59 11.27
N PHE A 15 -12.41 -16.88 11.47
CA PHE A 15 -11.33 -16.38 10.61
C PHE A 15 -11.52 -16.89 9.18
N ILE A 16 -11.80 -18.19 9.00
CA ILE A 16 -12.01 -18.77 7.67
C ILE A 16 -13.26 -18.20 7.02
N ASP A 17 -14.35 -18.03 7.74
CA ASP A 17 -15.58 -17.41 7.21
C ASP A 17 -15.32 -16.00 6.70
N TYR A 18 -14.64 -15.16 7.49
CA TYR A 18 -14.28 -13.81 7.06
C TYR A 18 -13.23 -13.81 5.95
N LEU A 19 -12.29 -14.75 5.97
CA LEU A 19 -11.30 -14.85 4.90
C LEU A 19 -12.02 -15.14 3.58
N LEU A 20 -13.00 -16.04 3.56
CA LEU A 20 -13.71 -16.43 2.35
C LEU A 20 -14.82 -15.46 1.93
N ASP A 21 -15.30 -14.59 2.83
CA ASP A 21 -16.30 -13.58 2.53
C ASP A 21 -15.72 -12.42 1.68
N PRO A 22 -16.23 -12.22 0.46
CA PRO A 22 -15.84 -11.08 -0.38
C PRO A 22 -15.98 -9.70 0.26
N ALA A 23 -16.99 -9.51 1.10
CA ALA A 23 -17.29 -8.21 1.71
C ALA A 23 -16.19 -7.77 2.68
N THR A 24 -15.36 -8.71 3.18
CA THR A 24 -14.16 -8.42 3.97
C THR A 24 -13.19 -7.49 3.24
N TYR A 25 -13.18 -7.48 1.91
CA TYR A 25 -12.15 -6.79 1.14
C TYR A 25 -12.67 -5.56 0.40
N SER A 26 -13.96 -5.55 0.05
CA SER A 26 -14.64 -4.38 -0.53
C SER A 26 -14.75 -3.23 0.48
N GLY A 27 -14.55 -3.48 1.77
CA GLY A 27 -14.68 -2.46 2.81
C GLY A 27 -16.06 -2.41 3.45
N ASP A 28 -17.05 -3.06 2.84
CA ASP A 28 -18.45 -3.04 3.28
C ASP A 28 -18.68 -3.85 4.55
N LEU A 29 -17.90 -4.91 4.75
CA LEU A 29 -18.01 -5.70 5.97
C LEU A 29 -17.36 -4.95 7.15
N VAL A 30 -18.23 -4.56 8.08
CA VAL A 30 -17.87 -4.05 9.41
C VAL A 30 -18.25 -5.11 10.43
N ALA A 31 -17.27 -5.87 10.90
CA ALA A 31 -17.48 -6.94 11.86
C ALA A 31 -16.39 -6.97 12.95
N PRO A 32 -16.71 -7.42 14.18
CA PRO A 32 -15.72 -7.52 15.24
C PRO A 32 -14.57 -8.44 14.84
N GLY A 33 -13.35 -7.90 14.90
CA GLY A 33 -12.13 -8.60 14.50
C GLY A 33 -11.63 -8.27 13.10
N ILE A 34 -12.41 -7.57 12.27
CA ILE A 34 -11.94 -7.05 10.98
C ILE A 34 -11.46 -5.62 11.18
N THR A 35 -10.19 -5.37 10.89
CA THR A 35 -9.63 -4.01 10.93
C THR A 35 -8.95 -3.68 9.60
N ARG A 36 -8.99 -2.39 9.25
CA ARG A 36 -8.31 -1.85 8.08
C ARG A 36 -7.47 -0.68 8.55
N ALA A 37 -6.21 -0.67 8.15
CA ALA A 37 -5.30 0.39 8.55
C ALA A 37 -4.60 0.96 7.32
N THR A 38 -4.23 2.22 7.43
CA THR A 38 -3.37 2.88 6.47
C THR A 38 -2.16 3.39 7.24
N THR A 39 -0.97 3.03 6.77
CA THR A 39 0.28 3.49 7.38
C THR A 39 1.19 4.07 6.32
N TYR A 40 2.14 4.89 6.74
CA TYR A 40 3.13 5.47 5.86
C TYR A 40 4.40 5.75 6.64
N ASP A 41 5.52 5.72 5.93
CA ASP A 41 6.83 5.98 6.50
C ASP A 41 7.81 6.42 5.40
N ARG A 42 9.01 6.80 5.82
CA ARG A 42 10.07 7.28 4.94
C ARG A 42 11.44 6.87 5.42
N THR A 43 12.39 6.89 4.50
CA THR A 43 13.82 6.82 4.81
C THR A 43 14.54 7.97 4.11
N GLU A 44 15.31 8.72 4.89
CA GLU A 44 16.24 9.72 4.36
C GLU A 44 17.59 9.06 4.02
N LYS A 45 18.07 9.31 2.80
CA LYS A 45 19.39 8.91 2.31
C LYS A 45 20.15 10.18 1.92
N VAL A 46 21.12 10.56 2.74
CA VAL A 46 22.01 11.68 2.41
C VAL A 46 22.95 11.25 1.28
N ALA A 47 22.89 11.90 0.12
CA ALA A 47 23.92 11.70 -0.90
C ALA A 47 25.20 12.43 -0.44
N SER A 48 26.28 11.68 -0.19
CA SER A 48 27.57 12.25 0.17
C SER A 48 28.19 12.95 -1.04
N GLY A 49 28.07 14.28 -1.10
CA GLY A 49 28.92 15.12 -1.94
C GLY A 49 30.28 15.28 -1.26
N ALA A 50 31.30 14.57 -1.73
CA ALA A 50 32.67 14.64 -1.20
C ALA A 50 33.44 15.89 -1.62
N ASP A 51 32.81 16.89 -2.24
CA ASP A 51 33.44 18.12 -2.69
C ASP A 51 32.75 19.36 -2.13
N LEU A 52 33.57 20.28 -1.59
CA LEU A 52 33.19 21.52 -0.89
C LEU A 52 32.49 22.59 -1.77
N GLY A 53 31.80 22.17 -2.83
CA GLY A 53 31.10 23.07 -3.76
C GLY A 53 29.86 22.49 -4.45
N ALA A 54 29.50 21.21 -4.23
CA ALA A 54 28.28 20.65 -4.77
C ALA A 54 27.08 20.97 -3.85
N ALA A 55 25.97 21.44 -4.44
CA ALA A 55 24.72 21.58 -3.70
C ALA A 55 24.34 20.21 -3.10
N ARG A 56 24.21 20.15 -1.76
CA ARG A 56 23.81 18.92 -1.08
C ARG A 56 22.42 18.52 -1.57
N SER A 57 22.32 17.32 -2.13
CA SER A 57 21.05 16.73 -2.47
C SER A 57 20.71 15.67 -1.43
N THR A 58 19.49 15.74 -0.91
CA THR A 58 18.93 14.70 -0.03
C THR A 58 18.04 13.81 -0.89
N ARG A 59 18.11 12.49 -0.68
CA ARG A 59 17.20 11.53 -1.30
C ARG A 59 16.26 10.99 -0.24
N TYR A 60 15.02 10.78 -0.62
CA TYR A 60 13.99 10.20 0.23
C TYR A 60 13.35 9.03 -0.49
N ASP A 61 13.21 7.93 0.24
CA ASP A 61 12.36 6.81 -0.14
C ASP A 61 11.13 6.86 0.76
N ALA A 62 9.96 7.16 0.21
CA ALA A 62 8.70 7.22 0.95
C ALA A 62 7.79 6.07 0.50
N TRP A 63 7.03 5.51 1.44
CA TRP A 63 6.04 4.49 1.13
C TRP A 63 4.82 4.62 2.03
N GLY A 64 3.72 4.05 1.58
CA GLY A 64 2.56 3.81 2.42
C GLY A 64 1.86 2.53 2.04
N THR A 65 1.06 2.04 2.98
CA THR A 65 0.37 0.75 2.88
C THR A 65 -1.09 0.87 3.27
N SER A 66 -1.91 -0.02 2.71
CA SER A 66 -3.26 -0.30 3.16
C SER A 66 -3.37 -1.77 3.52
N THR A 67 -3.77 -2.07 4.76
CA THR A 67 -3.89 -3.43 5.26
C THR A 67 -5.34 -3.83 5.52
N VAL A 68 -5.60 -5.13 5.46
CA VAL A 68 -6.79 -5.77 6.03
C VAL A 68 -6.34 -6.86 6.97
N ASP A 69 -6.85 -6.83 8.18
CA ASP A 69 -6.56 -7.79 9.24
C ASP A 69 -7.85 -8.48 9.68
N ILE A 70 -7.77 -9.79 9.91
CA ILE A 70 -8.82 -10.57 10.57
C ILE A 70 -8.25 -11.14 11.86
N LEU A 71 -8.87 -10.82 12.99
CA LEU A 71 -8.50 -11.29 14.33
C LEU A 71 -6.99 -11.11 14.62
N GLY A 72 -6.41 -9.99 14.19
CA GLY A 72 -4.98 -9.64 14.39
C GLY A 72 -4.00 -10.33 13.44
N ILE A 73 -4.52 -10.98 12.39
CA ILE A 73 -3.75 -11.59 11.31
C ILE A 73 -3.95 -10.75 10.05
N GLU A 74 -2.89 -10.08 9.60
CA GLU A 74 -2.88 -9.36 8.33
C GLU A 74 -2.98 -10.34 7.17
N ILE A 75 -4.04 -10.18 6.37
CA ILE A 75 -4.37 -11.06 5.24
C ILE A 75 -4.14 -10.41 3.88
N LEU A 76 -4.14 -9.07 3.82
CA LEU A 76 -3.99 -8.31 2.60
C LEU A 76 -3.20 -7.03 2.89
N GLU A 77 -2.21 -6.73 2.05
CA GLU A 77 -1.43 -5.51 2.13
C GLU A 77 -1.13 -4.99 0.71
N TYR A 78 -1.54 -3.75 0.45
CA TYR A 78 -1.13 -2.98 -0.71
C TYR A 78 -0.04 -2.00 -0.32
N ARG A 79 0.93 -1.76 -1.22
CA ARG A 79 1.99 -0.78 -1.01
C ARG A 79 2.15 0.12 -2.22
N ILE A 80 2.32 1.42 -1.96
CA ILE A 80 2.76 2.42 -2.93
C ILE A 80 4.04 3.02 -2.38
N GLU A 81 5.06 3.14 -3.23
CA GLU A 81 6.34 3.72 -2.85
C GLU A 81 6.94 4.60 -3.94
N VAL A 82 7.74 5.57 -3.52
CA VAL A 82 8.37 6.55 -4.41
C VAL A 82 9.73 6.98 -3.87
N GLY A 83 10.69 7.08 -4.77
CA GLY A 83 12.01 7.63 -4.50
C GLY A 83 12.18 8.98 -5.16
N TYR A 84 12.55 10.01 -4.40
CA TYR A 84 12.72 11.37 -4.91
C TYR A 84 13.92 12.10 -4.29
N SER A 85 14.44 13.10 -5.02
CA SER A 85 15.54 13.93 -4.56
C SER A 85 15.12 15.37 -4.34
N VAL A 86 15.73 15.98 -3.34
CA VAL A 86 15.56 17.38 -2.95
C VAL A 86 16.91 18.08 -3.04
N SER A 87 16.92 19.31 -3.55
CA SER A 87 18.07 20.22 -3.52
C SER A 87 17.62 21.53 -2.90
N GLY A 88 18.23 21.90 -1.77
CA GLY A 88 17.70 22.96 -0.92
C GLY A 88 16.30 22.60 -0.40
N SER A 89 15.27 23.34 -0.81
CA SER A 89 13.86 23.10 -0.47
C SER A 89 13.02 22.62 -1.67
N THR A 90 13.66 22.36 -2.80
CA THR A 90 12.97 22.03 -4.07
C THR A 90 13.13 20.56 -4.41
N ILE A 91 12.02 19.88 -4.68
CA ILE A 91 12.01 18.54 -5.25
C ILE A 91 12.46 18.61 -6.70
N THR A 92 13.49 17.86 -7.05
CA THR A 92 14.12 17.95 -8.37
C THR A 92 13.77 16.78 -9.27
N THR A 93 13.74 15.56 -8.73
CA THR A 93 13.65 14.34 -9.53
C THR A 93 12.91 13.25 -8.77
N ILE A 94 12.04 12.52 -9.47
CA ILE A 94 11.55 11.21 -9.04
C ILE A 94 12.42 10.18 -9.76
N TYR A 95 13.09 9.30 -9.01
CA TYR A 95 14.00 8.30 -9.59
C TYR A 95 13.45 6.88 -9.56
N TYR A 96 12.40 6.61 -8.76
CA TYR A 96 11.56 5.42 -8.92
C TYR A 96 10.14 5.68 -8.40
N ASN A 97 9.18 4.91 -8.90
CA ASN A 97 7.85 4.78 -8.31
C ASN A 97 7.37 3.32 -8.48
N ASP A 98 6.77 2.76 -7.44
CA ASP A 98 6.17 1.43 -7.51
C ASP A 98 4.84 1.35 -6.77
N ALA A 99 4.02 0.40 -7.19
CA ALA A 99 2.78 0.01 -6.53
C ALA A 99 2.61 -1.50 -6.73
N PHE A 100 2.42 -2.24 -5.64
CA PHE A 100 2.33 -3.70 -5.67
C PHE A 100 1.55 -4.26 -4.47
N VAL A 101 1.11 -5.51 -4.63
CA VAL A 101 0.47 -6.29 -3.56
C VAL A 101 1.57 -7.01 -2.78
N VAL A 102 1.73 -6.66 -1.50
CA VAL A 102 2.77 -7.25 -0.63
C VAL A 102 2.31 -8.60 -0.12
N LYS A 103 1.02 -8.70 0.24
CA LYS A 103 0.43 -9.89 0.83
C LYS A 103 -1.00 -10.05 0.35
N ASN A 104 -1.38 -11.29 0.02
CA ASN A 104 -2.76 -11.70 -0.18
C ASN A 104 -2.89 -13.18 0.24
N LEU A 105 -3.53 -13.43 1.38
CA LEU A 105 -3.70 -14.78 1.93
C LEU A 105 -5.00 -15.45 1.50
N ASN A 106 -5.89 -14.75 0.79
CA ASN A 106 -7.15 -15.34 0.36
C ASN A 106 -7.00 -15.98 -1.04
N PRO A 107 -7.12 -17.31 -1.14
CA PRO A 107 -7.02 -18.00 -2.43
C PRO A 107 -8.18 -17.70 -3.39
N LEU A 108 -9.29 -17.14 -2.91
CA LEU A 108 -10.44 -16.76 -3.74
C LEU A 108 -10.36 -15.34 -4.30
N VAL A 109 -9.30 -14.61 -3.94
CA VAL A 109 -9.13 -13.21 -4.27
C VAL A 109 -7.93 -13.04 -5.16
N GLN A 110 -8.18 -12.48 -6.33
CA GLN A 110 -7.14 -12.10 -7.26
C GLN A 110 -7.02 -10.59 -7.25
N THR A 111 -5.85 -10.10 -6.89
CA THR A 111 -5.55 -8.67 -6.87
C THR A 111 -4.12 -8.44 -7.33
N ASP A 112 -3.93 -7.43 -8.18
CA ASP A 112 -2.62 -6.99 -8.65
C ASP A 112 -2.73 -5.52 -9.08
N THR A 113 -1.58 -4.89 -9.30
CA THR A 113 -1.47 -3.53 -9.79
C THR A 113 -1.96 -3.43 -11.23
N THR A 114 -2.98 -2.62 -11.43
CA THR A 114 -3.50 -2.26 -12.75
C THR A 114 -2.72 -1.10 -13.36
N SER A 115 -2.41 -0.09 -12.54
CA SER A 115 -1.67 1.08 -13.01
C SER A 115 -0.86 1.70 -11.88
N LYS A 116 0.24 2.36 -12.26
CA LYS A 116 1.07 3.16 -11.35
C LYS A 116 1.62 4.37 -12.08
N SER A 117 1.70 5.50 -11.39
CA SER A 117 2.28 6.73 -11.94
C SER A 117 2.84 7.60 -10.84
N ALA A 118 3.77 8.49 -11.17
CA ALA A 118 4.20 9.52 -10.26
C ALA A 118 4.55 10.82 -11.00
N TYR A 119 4.30 11.96 -10.37
CA TYR A 119 4.62 13.28 -10.91
C TYR A 119 4.89 14.30 -9.79
N ILE A 120 5.57 15.40 -10.14
CA ILE A 120 5.80 16.52 -9.22
C ILE A 120 4.83 17.65 -9.58
N SER A 121 4.10 18.17 -8.60
CA SER A 121 3.24 19.34 -8.75
C SER A 121 3.26 20.16 -7.47
N GLY A 122 3.39 21.49 -7.57
CA GLY A 122 3.40 22.36 -6.39
C GLY A 122 4.52 22.05 -5.38
N ASN A 123 5.66 21.52 -5.84
CA ASN A 123 6.76 21.03 -4.99
C ASN A 123 6.37 19.86 -4.07
N VAL A 124 5.43 19.02 -4.51
CA VAL A 124 5.00 17.78 -3.86
C VAL A 124 5.08 16.66 -4.89
N VAL A 125 5.57 15.50 -4.46
CA VAL A 125 5.52 14.26 -5.25
C VAL A 125 4.16 13.61 -5.03
N HIS A 126 3.45 13.34 -6.11
CA HIS A 126 2.24 12.54 -6.14
C HIS A 126 2.59 11.17 -6.72
N ALA A 127 2.49 10.10 -5.93
CA ALA A 127 2.63 8.73 -6.41
C ALA A 127 1.29 7.99 -6.28
N LYS A 128 0.83 7.41 -7.39
CA LYS A 128 -0.49 6.79 -7.51
C LYS A 128 -0.36 5.32 -7.86
N GLY A 129 -1.22 4.52 -7.26
CA GLY A 129 -1.39 3.11 -7.56
C GLY A 129 -2.87 2.77 -7.71
N THR A 130 -3.20 1.93 -8.68
CA THR A 130 -4.52 1.32 -8.83
C THR A 130 -4.36 -0.18 -8.80
N PHE A 131 -5.16 -0.84 -7.97
CA PHE A 131 -5.17 -2.29 -7.82
C PHE A 131 -6.55 -2.80 -8.23
N TYR A 132 -6.62 -3.81 -9.10
CA TYR A 132 -7.89 -4.45 -9.34
C TYR A 132 -8.19 -5.41 -8.20
N TYR A 133 -9.46 -5.71 -8.01
CA TYR A 133 -9.87 -6.77 -7.11
C TYR A 133 -10.94 -7.65 -7.78
N LYS A 134 -10.65 -8.94 -7.91
CA LYS A 134 -11.55 -9.94 -8.50
C LYS A 134 -11.82 -11.06 -7.51
N LEU A 135 -13.06 -11.54 -7.50
CA LEU A 135 -13.48 -12.72 -6.78
C LEU A 135 -13.58 -13.90 -7.73
N GLY A 136 -12.98 -15.03 -7.35
CA GLY A 136 -13.15 -16.29 -8.04
C GLY A 136 -11.88 -17.13 -7.98
N PRO A 137 -12.00 -18.44 -7.69
CA PRO A 137 -10.85 -19.34 -7.56
C PRO A 137 -10.15 -19.63 -8.90
N ILE A 138 -10.77 -19.30 -10.05
CA ILE A 138 -10.31 -19.72 -11.38
C ILE A 138 -10.14 -18.48 -12.28
N GLU A 139 -8.94 -18.32 -12.82
CA GLU A 139 -8.63 -17.33 -13.85
C GLU A 139 -9.55 -17.51 -15.08
N GLY A 140 -10.26 -16.46 -15.47
CA GLY A 140 -11.26 -16.50 -16.56
C GLY A 140 -12.72 -16.80 -16.13
N LEU A 141 -12.94 -17.18 -14.86
CA LEU A 141 -14.27 -17.28 -14.23
C LEU A 141 -14.43 -16.31 -13.04
N SER A 142 -13.45 -15.44 -12.83
CA SER A 142 -13.49 -14.42 -11.78
C SER A 142 -14.24 -13.17 -12.23
N VAL A 143 -15.02 -12.60 -11.31
CA VAL A 143 -15.74 -11.34 -11.52
C VAL A 143 -14.91 -10.23 -10.89
N GLN A 144 -14.53 -9.23 -11.69
CA GLN A 144 -13.97 -8.00 -11.13
C GLN A 144 -15.06 -7.25 -10.39
N ILE A 145 -14.85 -7.04 -9.09
CA ILE A 145 -15.83 -6.39 -8.23
C ILE A 145 -15.48 -4.94 -7.94
N GLY A 146 -14.26 -4.49 -8.27
CA GLY A 146 -13.89 -3.08 -8.14
C GLY A 146 -12.39 -2.82 -8.28
N ASN A 147 -12.02 -1.58 -8.00
CA ASN A 147 -10.64 -1.14 -7.90
C ASN A 147 -10.37 -0.49 -6.55
N ILE A 148 -9.13 -0.61 -6.09
CA ILE A 148 -8.60 0.15 -4.97
C ILE A 148 -7.62 1.16 -5.56
N TYR A 149 -7.81 2.42 -5.21
CA TYR A 149 -6.93 3.51 -5.58
C TYR A 149 -6.14 3.93 -4.36
N GLY A 150 -4.89 4.32 -4.57
CA GLY A 150 -4.08 4.96 -3.55
C GLY A 150 -3.29 6.13 -4.11
N GLU A 151 -3.11 7.15 -3.28
CA GLU A 151 -2.26 8.31 -3.55
C GLU A 151 -1.39 8.59 -2.34
N LEU A 152 -0.07 8.50 -2.56
CA LEU A 152 1.00 8.87 -1.64
C LEU A 152 1.51 10.25 -2.03
N LEU A 153 1.49 11.18 -1.08
CA LEU A 153 2.06 12.51 -1.20
C LEU A 153 3.37 12.56 -0.42
N ALA A 154 4.46 12.99 -1.06
CA ALA A 154 5.75 13.18 -0.39
C ALA A 154 6.28 14.61 -0.60
N TYR A 155 6.76 15.23 0.49
CA TYR A 155 7.10 16.65 0.59
C TYR A 155 8.62 16.87 0.61
N SER A 156 9.07 18.10 0.33
CA SER A 156 10.51 18.39 0.22
C SER A 156 11.31 18.28 1.53
N ASP A 157 10.65 18.28 2.68
CA ASP A 157 11.24 18.04 4.01
C ASP A 157 11.26 16.56 4.41
N GLY A 158 10.84 15.68 3.49
CA GLY A 158 10.72 14.25 3.73
C GLY A 158 9.31 13.82 4.13
N ASP A 159 8.47 14.70 4.69
CA ASP A 159 7.15 14.30 5.20
C ASP A 159 6.33 13.59 4.14
N THR A 160 5.39 12.75 4.59
CA THR A 160 4.58 11.94 3.70
C THR A 160 3.19 11.71 4.28
N SER A 161 2.22 11.50 3.40
CA SER A 161 0.85 11.14 3.74
C SER A 161 0.28 10.25 2.65
N ILE A 162 -0.60 9.32 2.99
CA ILE A 162 -1.22 8.43 2.02
C ILE A 162 -2.72 8.31 2.27
N SER A 163 -3.47 8.14 1.18
CA SER A 163 -4.89 7.82 1.22
C SER A 163 -5.19 6.66 0.28
N TYR A 164 -6.18 5.86 0.66
CA TYR A 164 -6.73 4.80 -0.18
C TYR A 164 -8.25 4.91 -0.22
N TRP A 165 -8.83 4.65 -1.39
CA TRP A 165 -10.29 4.61 -1.59
C TRP A 165 -10.67 3.53 -2.59
N ARG A 166 -11.97 3.20 -2.62
CA ARG A 166 -12.55 2.15 -3.46
C ARG A 166 -13.63 2.76 -4.35
N ASP A 167 -13.87 2.12 -5.49
CA ASP A 167 -15.09 2.32 -6.28
C ASP A 167 -16.34 1.85 -5.53
#